data_AF-A0A443RIB5-F1
#
_entry.id   AF-A0A443RIB5-F1
#
_cell.length_a   1.000
_cell.length_b   1.000
_cell.length_c   1.000
_cell.angle_alpha   90.00
_cell.angle_beta   90.00
_cell.angle_gamma   90.00
#
_symmetry.space_group_name_H-M   'P 1'
#
loop_
_entity.id
_entity.type
_entity.pdbx_description
1 polymer ?
#
loop_
_entity_poly.entity_id
_entity_poly.type
_entity_poly.pdbx_seq_one_letter_code
_entity_poly.pdbx_strand_id
1 'polypeptide(L)'
;RKGKDPTEHVPEIILNNFTTRLGHSIGRMFASLFPHDPQFIGRQVATFHNQCDCIFFRFHRFKSEKKVGIQELGPRFTLKLRKETLILNMENMNEYISPGKWIQVEENSIYKVLRK
;
A
#
# COMPACT_ATOMS: atom_id res chain seq x y z
N ARG A 1 10.51 -4.07 -22.64
CA ARG A 1 10.98 -4.06 -21.23
C ARG A 1 10.25 -5.19 -20.48
N LYS A 2 10.86 -6.37 -20.37
CA LYS A 2 10.25 -7.57 -19.76
C LYS A 2 10.19 -7.40 -18.23
N GLY A 3 9.05 -7.71 -17.61
CA GLY A 3 8.94 -7.95 -16.17
C GLY A 3 8.61 -6.75 -15.28
N LYS A 4 7.53 -6.00 -15.56
CA LYS A 4 6.98 -5.03 -14.59
C LYS A 4 5.93 -5.68 -13.67
N ASP A 5 5.44 -6.85 -14.05
CA ASP A 5 4.37 -7.53 -13.35
C ASP A 5 4.91 -8.23 -12.08
N PRO A 6 4.08 -8.31 -11.02
CA PRO A 6 4.38 -9.12 -9.86
C PRO A 6 4.55 -10.59 -10.25
N THR A 7 5.53 -11.25 -9.63
CA THR A 7 5.69 -12.71 -9.61
C THR A 7 4.77 -13.33 -8.56
N GLU A 8 4.59 -14.65 -8.61
CA GLU A 8 3.77 -15.44 -7.67
C GLU A 8 4.31 -15.49 -6.24
N HIS A 9 5.55 -15.05 -6.03
CA HIS A 9 6.19 -15.01 -4.72
C HIS A 9 5.47 -14.09 -3.72
N VAL A 10 5.36 -14.55 -2.48
CA VAL A 10 4.81 -13.78 -1.37
C VAL A 10 5.75 -12.62 -1.03
N PRO A 11 5.26 -11.37 -0.98
CA PRO A 11 6.10 -10.22 -0.67
C PRO A 11 6.39 -10.09 0.83
N GLU A 12 7.51 -9.45 1.14
CA GLU A 12 7.83 -8.98 2.49
C GLU A 12 7.05 -7.69 2.80
N ILE A 13 6.69 -7.49 4.07
CA ILE A 13 6.00 -6.28 4.53
C ILE A 13 6.94 -5.43 5.36
N ILE A 14 7.07 -4.16 5.00
CA ILE A 14 7.81 -3.16 5.78
C ILE A 14 6.83 -2.14 6.35
N LEU A 15 6.80 -2.02 7.67
CA LEU A 15 6.01 -1.03 8.41
C LEU A 15 6.94 0.02 9.01
N ASN A 16 7.00 1.21 8.41
CA ASN A 16 7.85 2.31 8.86
C ASN A 16 7.06 3.36 9.65
N ASN A 17 7.60 3.75 10.80
CA ASN A 17 7.08 4.83 11.65
C ASN A 17 5.64 4.61 12.21
N PHE A 18 5.30 3.36 12.51
CA PHE A 18 4.07 2.97 13.21
C PHE A 18 4.30 2.83 14.73
N THR A 19 4.87 3.85 15.37
CA THR A 19 5.34 3.79 16.77
C THR A 19 4.26 4.08 17.82
N THR A 20 3.16 4.73 17.42
CA THR A 20 2.08 5.09 18.34
C THR A 20 1.20 3.88 18.68
N ARG A 21 0.44 3.93 19.79
CA ARG A 21 -0.52 2.86 20.15
C ARG A 21 -1.51 2.56 19.01
N LEU A 22 -2.04 3.62 18.39
CA LEU A 22 -2.92 3.50 17.23
C LEU A 22 -2.15 2.96 16.01
N GLY A 23 -0.92 3.43 15.80
CA GLY A 23 -0.01 2.95 14.77
C GLY A 23 0.25 1.45 14.86
N HIS A 24 0.47 0.91 16.06
CA HIS A 24 0.62 -0.53 16.25
C HIS A 24 -0.65 -1.32 15.86
N SER A 25 -1.83 -0.84 16.22
CA SER A 25 -3.09 -1.49 15.83
C SER A 25 -3.29 -1.49 14.31
N ILE A 26 -3.06 -0.34 13.68
CA ILE A 26 -3.18 -0.19 12.22
C ILE A 26 -2.09 -1.01 11.50
N GLY A 27 -0.87 -1.02 12.02
CA GLY A 27 0.24 -1.82 11.49
C GLY A 27 -0.07 -3.31 11.51
N ARG A 28 -0.64 -3.82 12.60
CA ARG A 28 -1.11 -5.22 12.69
C ARG A 28 -2.24 -5.51 11.71
N MET A 29 -3.19 -4.58 11.57
CA MET A 29 -4.26 -4.69 10.57
C MET A 29 -3.68 -4.81 9.15
N PHE A 30 -2.73 -3.95 8.76
CA PHE A 30 -2.09 -4.06 7.45
C PHE A 30 -1.28 -5.34 7.31
N ALA A 31 -0.54 -5.76 8.34
CA ALA A 31 0.22 -7.01 8.31
C ALA A 31 -0.69 -8.23 8.10
N SER A 32 -1.90 -8.24 8.68
CA SER A 32 -2.86 -9.34 8.49
C SER A 32 -3.46 -9.45 7.09
N LEU A 33 -3.31 -8.43 6.24
CA LEU A 33 -3.77 -8.49 4.85
C LEU A 33 -2.85 -9.34 3.95
N PHE A 34 -1.67 -9.71 4.44
CA PHE A 34 -0.66 -10.42 3.68
C PHE A 34 -0.29 -11.74 4.39
N PRO A 35 0.19 -12.74 3.64
CA PRO A 35 0.68 -13.98 4.24
C PRO A 35 1.91 -13.75 5.13
N HIS A 36 1.98 -14.47 6.24
CA HIS A 36 3.04 -14.31 7.25
C HIS A 36 4.40 -14.93 6.86
N ASP A 37 4.45 -15.74 5.80
CA ASP A 37 5.67 -16.43 5.36
C ASP A 37 6.23 -15.76 4.08
N PRO A 38 7.13 -14.74 4.21
CA PRO A 38 7.64 -13.99 3.08
C PRO A 38 8.67 -14.80 2.27
N GLN A 39 8.56 -14.74 0.94
CA GLN A 39 9.48 -15.41 0.04
C GLN A 39 10.54 -14.43 -0.49
N PHE A 40 11.70 -14.40 0.17
CA PHE A 40 12.82 -13.49 -0.17
C PHE A 40 13.38 -13.69 -1.59
N ILE A 41 13.17 -14.88 -2.19
CA ILE A 41 13.61 -15.20 -3.56
C ILE A 41 12.97 -14.23 -4.57
N GLY A 42 11.70 -13.85 -4.37
CA GLY A 42 11.00 -12.92 -5.25
C GLY A 42 11.47 -11.47 -5.13
N ARG A 43 12.16 -11.13 -4.03
CA ARG A 43 12.62 -9.77 -3.69
C ARG A 43 11.52 -8.71 -3.78
N GLN A 44 10.27 -9.11 -3.55
CA GLN A 44 9.11 -8.23 -3.58
C GLN A 44 8.83 -7.70 -2.18
N VAL A 45 8.48 -6.43 -2.11
CA VAL A 45 8.26 -5.72 -0.86
C VAL A 45 7.05 -4.80 -0.96
N ALA A 46 6.15 -4.93 0.00
CA ALA A 46 5.08 -4.01 0.30
C ALA A 46 5.49 -3.11 1.46
N THR A 47 5.67 -1.81 1.20
CA THR A 47 6.04 -0.84 2.22
C THR A 47 4.89 0.07 2.57
N PHE A 48 4.59 0.16 3.86
CA PHE A 48 3.73 1.17 4.46
C PHE A 48 4.62 2.12 5.25
N HIS A 49 4.66 3.39 4.84
CA HIS A 49 5.42 4.43 5.53
C HIS A 49 4.46 5.46 6.11
N ASN A 50 4.44 5.59 7.43
CA ASN A 50 3.62 6.58 8.11
C ASN A 50 4.40 7.89 8.29
N GLN A 51 3.97 8.99 7.67
CA GLN A 51 4.60 10.30 7.80
C GLN A 51 3.52 11.39 7.88
N CYS A 52 3.59 12.22 8.92
CA CYS A 52 2.64 13.33 9.16
C CYS A 52 1.16 12.90 9.06
N ASP A 53 0.80 11.76 9.67
CA ASP A 53 -0.53 11.14 9.62
C ASP A 53 -1.02 10.70 8.22
N CYS A 54 -0.10 10.61 7.27
CA CYS A 54 -0.30 10.03 5.95
C CYS A 54 0.49 8.73 5.82
N ILE A 55 -0.18 7.66 5.38
CA ILE A 55 0.39 6.35 5.17
C ILE A 55 0.64 6.17 3.68
N PHE A 56 1.90 6.16 3.29
CA PHE A 56 2.34 5.94 1.93
C PHE A 56 2.53 4.45 1.69
N PHE A 57 1.72 3.88 0.79
CA PHE A 57 1.88 2.51 0.35
C PHE A 57 2.68 2.46 -0.95
N ARG A 58 3.69 1.58 -1.01
CA ARG A 58 4.50 1.34 -2.21
C ARG A 58 4.76 -0.15 -2.37
N PHE A 59 4.49 -0.69 -3.56
CA PHE A 59 4.80 -2.07 -3.90
C PHE A 59 5.93 -2.14 -4.92
N HIS A 60 7.06 -2.70 -4.50
CA HIS A 60 8.29 -2.66 -5.29
C HIS A 60 9.12 -3.93 -5.16
N ARG A 61 10.07 -4.10 -6.09
CA ARG A 61 11.05 -5.18 -6.10
C ARG A 61 12.47 -4.66 -6.15
N PHE A 62 13.36 -5.30 -5.41
CA PHE A 62 14.79 -5.03 -5.46
C PHE A 62 15.46 -5.79 -6.60
N LYS A 63 16.23 -5.07 -7.43
CA LYS A 63 16.95 -5.66 -8.58
C LYS A 63 18.32 -6.25 -8.24
N SER A 64 19.01 -5.72 -7.23
CA SER A 64 20.37 -6.14 -6.88
C SER A 64 20.69 -5.82 -5.42
N GLU A 65 21.50 -6.68 -4.80
CA GLU A 65 22.01 -6.53 -3.43
C GLU A 65 23.08 -5.43 -3.32
N LYS A 66 23.83 -5.16 -4.41
CA LYS A 66 24.98 -4.23 -4.41
C LYS A 66 24.65 -2.81 -4.88
N LYS A 67 23.58 -2.64 -5.65
CA LYS A 67 23.04 -1.33 -6.07
C LYS A 67 21.54 -1.38 -5.90
N VAL A 68 20.99 -0.45 -5.10
CA VAL A 68 19.57 -0.36 -4.77
C VAL A 68 18.77 0.11 -6.00
N GLY A 69 18.59 -0.80 -6.96
CA GLY A 69 17.68 -0.61 -8.08
C GLY A 69 16.29 -1.02 -7.64
N ILE A 70 15.39 -0.04 -7.45
CA ILE A 70 14.00 -0.28 -7.09
C ILE A 70 13.15 -0.32 -8.37
N GLN A 71 12.28 -1.31 -8.47
CA GLN A 71 11.26 -1.39 -9.50
C GLN A 71 9.87 -1.39 -8.89
N GLU A 72 9.05 -0.40 -9.25
CA GLU A 72 7.63 -0.41 -8.88
C GLU A 72 6.90 -1.51 -9.65
N LEU A 73 6.19 -2.35 -8.90
CA LEU A 73 5.41 -3.48 -9.43
C LEU A 73 3.90 -3.22 -9.42
N GLY A 74 3.43 -2.24 -8.65
CA GLY A 74 2.01 -2.04 -8.39
C GLY A 74 1.58 -0.59 -8.24
N PRO A 75 0.31 -0.37 -7.86
CA PRO A 75 -0.21 0.96 -7.63
C PRO A 75 0.47 1.64 -6.44
N ARG A 76 0.51 2.97 -6.51
CA ARG A 76 0.98 3.83 -5.42
C ARG A 76 -0.22 4.58 -4.88
N PHE A 77 -0.44 4.51 -3.58
CA PHE A 77 -1.47 5.30 -2.94
C PHE A 77 -0.99 5.85 -1.61
N THR A 78 -1.69 6.88 -1.15
CA THR A 78 -1.47 7.53 0.13
C THR A 78 -2.80 7.53 0.86
N LEU A 79 -2.81 6.98 2.07
CA LEU A 79 -3.98 6.95 2.94
C LEU A 79 -3.81 8.02 4.01
N LYS A 80 -4.87 8.75 4.32
CA LYS A 80 -4.90 9.64 5.49
C LYS A 80 -6.01 9.16 6.40
N LEU A 81 -5.68 8.89 7.66
CA LEU A 81 -6.68 8.45 8.62
C LEU A 81 -7.58 9.64 8.97
N ARG A 82 -8.87 9.54 8.65
CA ARG A 82 -9.91 10.50 9.06
C ARG A 82 -10.64 9.92 10.27
N LYS A 83 -10.97 10.77 11.25
CA LYS A 83 -11.69 10.38 12.47
C LYS A 83 -13.21 10.27 12.24
N GLU A 84 -13.69 10.57 11.03
CA GLU A 84 -15.11 10.48 10.69
C GLU A 84 -15.58 9.00 10.63
N THR A 85 -16.09 8.54 11.76
CA THR A 85 -17.01 7.40 11.94
C THR A 85 -16.49 6.03 11.49
N LEU A 86 -16.04 5.26 12.48
CA LEU A 86 -15.65 3.84 12.45
C LEU A 86 -16.78 2.84 12.06
N ILE A 87 -17.79 3.25 11.29
CA ILE A 87 -18.90 2.35 10.87
C ILE A 87 -19.07 2.28 9.35
N LEU A 88 -18.43 3.13 8.56
CA LEU A 88 -18.57 3.07 7.11
C LEU A 88 -17.31 2.50 6.45
N ASN A 89 -17.51 1.32 5.84
CA ASN A 89 -16.84 0.88 4.60
C ASN A 89 -15.68 -0.13 4.71
N MET A 90 -15.94 -1.32 5.27
CA MET A 90 -15.26 -2.53 4.75
C MET A 90 -15.85 -2.98 3.41
N GLU A 91 -17.12 -2.68 3.12
CA GLU A 91 -17.79 -3.09 1.87
C GLU A 91 -17.26 -2.35 0.62
N ASN A 92 -16.86 -1.08 0.75
CA ASN A 92 -16.44 -0.31 -0.43
C ASN A 92 -15.01 -0.61 -0.89
N MET A 93 -14.15 -1.28 -0.12
CA MET A 93 -12.77 -1.51 -0.55
C MET A 93 -12.66 -2.41 -1.79
N ASN A 94 -13.65 -3.27 -2.03
CA ASN A 94 -13.73 -4.10 -3.23
C ASN A 94 -13.98 -3.28 -4.52
N GLU A 95 -14.54 -2.08 -4.43
CA GLU A 95 -14.77 -1.22 -5.61
C GLU A 95 -13.50 -0.46 -6.04
N TYR A 96 -12.55 -0.23 -5.11
CA TYR A 96 -11.29 0.48 -5.34
C TYR A 96 -10.20 -0.38 -5.99
N ILE A 97 -10.41 -1.70 -6.11
CA ILE A 97 -9.48 -2.67 -6.71
C ILE A 97 -10.00 -3.11 -8.09
N SER A 98 -10.54 -2.19 -8.88
CA SER A 98 -10.87 -2.46 -10.29
C SER A 98 -9.72 -1.98 -11.21
N PRO A 99 -9.07 -2.86 -11.99
CA PRO A 99 -8.01 -2.47 -12.92
C PRO A 99 -8.59 -1.51 -13.97
N GLY A 100 -8.17 -0.24 -13.97
CA GLY A 100 -8.52 0.74 -15.00
C GLY A 100 -9.31 1.97 -14.53
N LYS A 101 -9.68 2.10 -13.26
CA LYS A 101 -10.20 3.37 -12.71
C LYS A 101 -9.05 4.27 -12.23
N TRP A 102 -8.87 5.40 -12.90
CA TRP A 102 -7.96 6.47 -12.46
C TRP A 102 -8.60 7.26 -11.32
N ILE A 103 -7.99 7.24 -10.14
CA ILE A 103 -8.39 8.09 -9.01
C ILE A 103 -7.41 9.26 -8.98
N GLN A 104 -7.89 10.46 -9.32
CA GLN A 104 -7.12 11.69 -9.15
C GLN A 104 -7.34 12.19 -7.71
N VAL A 105 -6.25 12.25 -6.94
CA VAL A 105 -6.25 12.79 -5.58
C VAL A 105 -5.62 14.17 -5.66
N GLU A 106 -6.43 15.23 -5.60
CA GLU A 106 -5.95 16.62 -5.53
C GLU A 106 -5.74 17.06 -4.08
N GLU A 107 -4.72 17.90 -3.88
CA GLU A 107 -4.08 18.18 -2.59
C GLU A 107 -4.94 18.86 -1.52
N ASN A 108 -6.17 19.29 -1.81
CA ASN A 108 -7.02 19.94 -0.82
C ASN A 108 -8.50 19.55 -0.94
N SER A 109 -8.89 18.59 -0.10
CA SER A 109 -10.26 18.25 0.30
C SER A 109 -11.18 17.52 -0.69
N ILE A 110 -11.64 16.34 -0.22
CA ILE A 110 -12.83 15.56 -0.61
C ILE A 110 -12.81 14.98 -2.04
N TYR A 111 -12.66 13.66 -2.10
CA TYR A 111 -12.81 12.83 -3.28
C TYR A 111 -14.07 13.17 -4.07
N LYS A 112 -13.92 13.67 -5.30
CA LYS A 112 -15.01 13.79 -6.27
C LYS A 112 -14.97 12.57 -7.18
N VAL A 113 -15.93 11.66 -7.02
CA VAL A 113 -16.14 10.55 -7.96
C VAL A 113 -16.77 11.15 -9.22
N LEU A 114 -16.02 11.21 -10.32
CA LEU A 114 -16.59 11.53 -11.64
C LEU A 114 -17.36 10.31 -12.13
N ARG A 115 -18.69 10.35 -12.03
CA ARG A 115 -19.55 9.52 -12.90
C ARG A 115 -19.60 10.19 -14.27
N LYS A 116 -19.45 9.40 -15.33
CA LYS A 116 -19.83 9.82 -16.68
C LYS A 116 -21.33 10.01 -16.77
#